data_AF-A0A2M7XQF5-F1
#
_entry.id   AF-A0A2M7XQF5-F1
#
_cell.length_a   1.000
_cell.length_b   1.000
_cell.length_c   1.000
_cell.angle_alpha   90.00
_cell.angle_beta   90.00
_cell.angle_gamma   90.00
#
_symmetry.space_group_name_H-M   'P 1'
#
loop_
_entity.id
_entity.type
_entity.pdbx_description
1 polymer ?
#
loop_
_entity_poly.entity_id
_entity_poly.type
_entity_poly.pdbx_seq_one_letter_code
_entity_poly.pdbx_strand_id
1 'polypeptide(L)'
;MNVRRLPIIILMGTLLAGCASFFGPSVKPGVELANAGDHDGALAYYQSIIATGKVTPEIYRKAYVEAFQLEKFSMADQLFAEAIGTGNEVDSMQTLALRLWYQRALTAMSNEHWITTQTATDKISSMANESRQAKFCQHMLAGKTLYDKGSTKQLWDAIGEFGSAANLNTKSGLPYLWMGRTRYKNDRTNYDAALKEYDRALSLEPNAPFAKAAKVEADNIKAVKLKMKKFWGN
;
A
#
# COMPACT_ATOMS: atom_id res chain seq x y z
N MET A 1 -86.62 29.96 7.14
CA MET A 1 -85.44 29.15 7.56
C MET A 1 -84.48 29.10 6.38
N ASN A 2 -83.39 29.87 6.42
CA ASN A 2 -82.43 29.95 5.33
C ASN A 2 -81.02 29.79 5.92
N VAL A 3 -80.49 28.57 5.87
CA VAL A 3 -79.19 28.24 6.49
C VAL A 3 -78.12 28.33 5.41
N ARG A 4 -77.33 29.41 5.48
CA ARG A 4 -76.10 29.61 4.68
C ARG A 4 -75.08 28.53 5.03
N ARG A 5 -74.62 27.75 4.04
CA ARG A 5 -73.47 26.86 4.19
C ARG A 5 -72.19 27.64 3.90
N LEU A 6 -71.30 27.75 4.90
CA LEU A 6 -69.91 28.21 4.72
C LEU A 6 -69.05 27.06 4.17
N PRO A 7 -68.08 27.32 3.28
CA PRO A 7 -67.14 26.30 2.84
C PRO A 7 -66.03 26.13 3.88
N ILE A 8 -65.76 24.88 4.25
CA ILE A 8 -64.61 24.48 5.07
C ILE A 8 -63.40 24.43 4.15
N ILE A 9 -62.45 25.36 4.34
CA ILE A 9 -61.15 25.33 3.67
C ILE A 9 -60.23 24.44 4.51
N ILE A 10 -59.98 23.21 4.03
CA ILE A 10 -58.97 22.31 4.61
C ILE A 10 -57.61 22.75 4.05
N LEU A 11 -56.83 23.45 4.87
CA LEU A 11 -55.44 23.77 4.57
C LEU A 11 -54.60 22.49 4.69
N MET A 12 -54.38 21.80 3.58
CA MET A 12 -53.49 20.65 3.51
C MET A 12 -52.04 21.16 3.50
N GLY A 13 -51.47 21.34 4.69
CA GLY A 13 -50.06 21.65 4.86
C GLY A 13 -49.20 20.48 4.40
N THR A 14 -48.59 20.59 3.23
CA THR A 14 -47.60 19.63 2.75
C THR A 14 -46.29 19.84 3.50
N LEU A 15 -46.10 19.03 4.54
CA LEU A 15 -44.83 18.84 5.24
C LEU A 15 -43.89 18.03 4.34
N LEU A 16 -43.22 18.67 3.38
CA LEU A 16 -42.11 18.06 2.63
C LEU A 16 -40.80 18.24 3.41
N ALA A 17 -40.68 17.53 4.52
CA ALA A 17 -39.42 17.39 5.24
C ALA A 17 -39.25 15.92 5.63
N GLY A 18 -38.57 15.14 4.78
CA GLY A 18 -38.19 13.78 5.14
C GLY A 18 -38.05 12.78 4.00
N CYS A 19 -37.31 13.10 2.93
CA CYS A 19 -36.85 12.07 1.97
C CYS A 19 -35.37 11.69 2.14
N ALA A 20 -34.69 12.21 3.16
CA ALA A 20 -33.30 11.86 3.48
C ALA A 20 -33.15 10.57 4.30
N SER A 21 -34.24 9.86 4.58
CA SER A 21 -34.27 8.71 5.48
C SER A 21 -34.17 7.35 4.79
N PHE A 22 -34.13 7.29 3.45
CA PHE A 22 -34.04 6.01 2.71
C PHE A 22 -32.64 5.67 2.21
N PHE A 23 -31.83 6.67 1.87
CA PHE A 23 -30.44 6.49 1.51
C PHE A 23 -29.58 6.99 2.67
N GLY A 24 -28.59 6.20 3.10
CA GLY A 24 -27.69 6.59 4.19
C GLY A 24 -26.97 7.92 3.94
N PRO A 25 -26.16 8.40 4.90
CA PRO A 25 -25.45 9.67 4.74
C PRO A 25 -24.60 9.70 3.46
N SER A 26 -24.66 10.82 2.73
CA SER A 26 -23.91 11.01 1.49
C SER A 26 -22.40 11.07 1.75
N VAL A 27 -21.61 10.41 0.92
CA VAL A 27 -20.13 10.54 0.96
C VAL A 27 -19.60 11.69 0.10
N LYS A 28 -20.46 12.30 -0.74
CA LYS A 28 -20.08 13.26 -1.77
C LYS A 28 -19.30 14.48 -1.24
N PRO A 29 -19.72 15.15 -0.15
CA PRO A 29 -18.98 16.30 0.37
C PRO A 29 -17.55 15.95 0.78
N GLY A 30 -17.34 14.81 1.45
CA GLY A 30 -16.00 14.33 1.79
C GLY A 30 -15.15 14.03 0.55
N VAL A 31 -15.76 13.48 -0.51
CA VAL A 31 -15.05 13.22 -1.78
C VAL A 31 -14.65 14.52 -2.47
N GLU A 32 -15.52 15.54 -2.44
CA GLU A 32 -15.22 16.87 -2.99
C GLU A 32 -14.06 17.55 -2.24
N LEU A 33 -14.04 17.44 -0.91
CA LEU A 33 -12.93 17.92 -0.08
C LEU A 33 -11.62 17.18 -0.42
N ALA A 34 -11.64 15.84 -0.48
CA ALA A 34 -10.47 15.04 -0.83
C ALA A 34 -9.94 15.35 -2.24
N ASN A 35 -10.84 15.53 -3.22
CA ASN A 35 -10.46 15.92 -4.59
C ASN A 35 -9.88 17.34 -4.66
N ALA A 36 -10.28 18.22 -3.74
CA ALA A 36 -9.68 19.54 -3.58
C ALA A 36 -8.34 19.52 -2.82
N GLY A 37 -7.90 18.35 -2.35
CA GLY A 37 -6.69 18.17 -1.53
C GLY A 37 -6.87 18.41 -0.05
N ASP A 38 -8.09 18.73 0.40
CA ASP A 38 -8.42 18.90 1.82
C ASP A 38 -8.74 17.54 2.47
N HIS A 39 -7.69 16.75 2.65
CA HIS A 39 -7.77 15.41 3.25
C HIS A 39 -8.16 15.45 4.74
N ASP A 40 -7.71 16.48 5.48
CA ASP A 40 -8.10 16.66 6.88
C ASP A 40 -9.60 17.00 7.00
N GLY A 41 -10.10 17.90 6.15
CA GLY A 41 -11.53 18.23 6.07
C GLY A 41 -12.37 17.02 5.64
N ALA A 42 -11.92 16.25 4.64
CA ALA A 42 -12.58 15.03 4.21
C ALA A 42 -12.67 13.99 5.35
N LEU A 43 -11.57 13.76 6.07
CA LEU A 43 -11.54 12.85 7.21
C LEU A 43 -12.48 13.32 8.33
N ALA A 44 -12.43 14.60 8.69
CA ALA A 44 -13.30 15.17 9.71
C ALA A 44 -14.78 15.04 9.33
N TYR A 45 -15.12 15.22 8.05
CA TYR A 45 -16.45 14.99 7.53
C TYR A 45 -16.91 13.54 7.75
N TYR A 46 -16.09 12.55 7.37
CA TYR A 46 -16.46 11.14 7.57
C TYR A 46 -16.57 10.76 9.05
N GLN A 47 -15.69 11.27 9.90
CA GLN A 47 -15.77 11.08 11.36
C GLN A 47 -17.05 11.68 11.95
N SER A 48 -17.50 12.83 11.44
CA SER A 48 -18.77 13.42 11.88
C SER A 48 -19.95 12.49 11.58
N ILE A 49 -19.92 11.78 10.45
CA ILE A 49 -20.96 10.82 10.10
C ILE A 49 -20.88 9.58 10.99
N ILE A 50 -19.67 9.05 11.21
CA ILE A 50 -19.42 7.89 12.10
C ILE A 50 -20.00 8.16 13.49
N ALA A 51 -19.78 9.36 14.04
CA ALA A 51 -20.29 9.76 15.35
C ALA A 51 -21.84 9.76 15.45
N THR A 52 -22.56 9.84 14.32
CA THR A 52 -24.04 9.76 14.32
C THR A 52 -24.58 8.33 14.43
N GLY A 53 -23.73 7.32 14.27
CA GLY A 53 -24.12 5.90 14.21
C GLY A 53 -24.84 5.48 12.92
N LYS A 54 -25.13 6.40 12.00
CA LYS A 54 -25.77 6.12 10.69
C LYS A 54 -24.76 5.68 9.63
N VAL A 55 -23.83 4.80 10.01
CA VAL A 55 -22.64 4.51 9.20
C VAL A 55 -22.91 3.46 8.12
N THR A 56 -22.19 3.59 7.00
CA THR A 56 -22.13 2.58 5.93
C THR A 56 -20.67 2.09 5.81
N PRO A 57 -20.43 0.86 5.31
CA PRO A 57 -19.06 0.38 5.04
C PRO A 57 -18.28 1.32 4.11
N GLU A 58 -18.94 2.01 3.18
CA GLU A 58 -18.29 3.00 2.32
C GLU A 58 -17.69 4.17 3.12
N ILE A 59 -18.38 4.66 4.15
CA ILE A 59 -17.86 5.76 4.99
C ILE A 59 -16.59 5.34 5.72
N TYR A 60 -16.56 4.13 6.30
CA TYR A 60 -15.32 3.60 6.91
C TYR A 60 -14.20 3.46 5.90
N ARG A 61 -14.49 2.97 4.69
CA ARG A 61 -13.47 2.86 3.63
C ARG A 61 -12.89 4.23 3.29
N LYS A 62 -13.73 5.25 3.13
CA LYS A 62 -13.27 6.61 2.81
C LYS A 62 -12.47 7.21 3.96
N ALA A 63 -12.99 7.17 5.18
CA ALA A 63 -12.26 7.62 6.38
C ALA A 63 -10.91 6.93 6.53
N TYR A 64 -10.86 5.61 6.31
CA TYR A 64 -9.63 4.83 6.38
C TYR A 64 -8.60 5.30 5.35
N VAL A 65 -9.02 5.54 4.11
CA VAL A 65 -8.13 6.05 3.05
C VAL A 65 -7.56 7.41 3.42
N GLU A 66 -8.40 8.36 3.87
CA GLU A 66 -7.94 9.69 4.26
C GLU A 66 -7.00 9.62 5.48
N ALA A 67 -7.32 8.81 6.49
CA ALA A 67 -6.45 8.60 7.64
C ALA A 67 -5.09 7.99 7.23
N PHE A 68 -5.08 7.05 6.30
CA PHE A 68 -3.84 6.45 5.78
C PHE A 68 -3.00 7.47 5.00
N GLN A 69 -3.65 8.30 4.18
CA GLN A 69 -2.99 9.34 3.40
C GLN A 69 -2.36 10.43 4.27
N LEU A 70 -3.02 10.76 5.39
CA LEU A 70 -2.51 11.68 6.42
C LEU A 70 -1.51 11.04 7.39
N GLU A 71 -1.12 9.78 7.15
CA GLU A 71 -0.24 8.99 8.02
C GLU A 71 -0.75 8.80 9.47
N LYS A 72 -2.06 8.96 9.68
CA LYS A 72 -2.74 8.74 10.97
C LYS A 72 -3.02 7.24 11.20
N PHE A 73 -1.98 6.41 11.20
CA PHE A 73 -2.13 4.94 11.20
C PHE A 73 -2.88 4.38 12.41
N SER A 74 -2.70 4.95 13.61
CA SER A 74 -3.46 4.53 14.79
C SER A 74 -4.97 4.75 14.61
N MET A 75 -5.35 5.82 13.92
CA MET A 75 -6.74 6.13 13.61
C MET A 75 -7.27 5.21 12.52
N ALA A 76 -6.47 4.94 11.49
CA ALA A 76 -6.82 3.96 10.46
C ALA A 76 -7.08 2.57 11.08
N ASP A 77 -6.25 2.14 12.04
CA ASP A 77 -6.43 0.88 12.76
C ASP A 77 -7.71 0.86 13.60
N GLN A 78 -8.05 1.97 14.27
CA GLN A 78 -9.32 2.12 14.99
C GLN A 78 -10.53 2.03 14.04
N LEU A 79 -10.50 2.79 12.94
CA LEU A 79 -11.56 2.77 11.92
C LEU A 79 -11.75 1.37 11.32
N PHE A 80 -10.65 0.63 11.12
CA PHE A 80 -10.70 -0.75 10.65
C PHE A 80 -11.35 -1.69 11.66
N ALA A 81 -10.96 -1.60 12.93
CA ALA A 81 -11.55 -2.42 14.00
C ALA A 81 -13.05 -2.13 14.18
N GLU A 82 -13.44 -0.85 14.17
CA GLU A 82 -14.84 -0.42 14.23
C GLU A 82 -15.63 -0.94 13.02
N ALA A 83 -15.09 -0.83 11.81
CA ALA A 83 -15.75 -1.33 10.61
C ALA A 83 -16.06 -2.83 10.68
N ILE A 84 -15.09 -3.65 11.09
CA ILE A 84 -15.26 -5.10 11.24
C ILE A 84 -16.28 -5.42 12.33
N GLY A 85 -16.26 -4.70 13.45
CA GLY A 85 -17.19 -4.89 14.57
C GLY A 85 -18.66 -4.68 14.20
N THR A 86 -18.94 -3.91 13.13
CA THR A 86 -20.32 -3.66 12.66
C THR A 86 -20.89 -4.73 11.72
N GLY A 87 -20.14 -5.79 11.41
CA GLY A 87 -20.60 -6.89 10.56
C GLY A 87 -20.74 -6.55 9.06
N ASN A 88 -20.24 -5.38 8.64
CA ASN A 88 -20.36 -4.87 7.28
C ASN A 88 -19.08 -5.17 6.47
N GLU A 89 -19.24 -5.86 5.33
CA GLU A 89 -18.24 -6.10 4.28
C GLU A 89 -16.77 -6.26 4.76
N VAL A 90 -16.53 -7.17 5.72
CA VAL A 90 -15.19 -7.45 6.27
C VAL A 90 -14.17 -7.70 5.16
N ASP A 91 -14.53 -8.48 4.14
CA ASP A 91 -13.64 -8.80 3.01
C ASP A 91 -13.24 -7.56 2.21
N SER A 92 -14.16 -6.60 2.03
CA SER A 92 -13.97 -5.35 1.29
C SER A 92 -12.99 -4.43 2.03
N MET A 93 -13.16 -4.30 3.35
CA MET A 93 -12.27 -3.53 4.23
C MET A 93 -10.91 -4.18 4.40
N GLN A 94 -10.86 -5.50 4.62
CA GLN A 94 -9.61 -6.24 4.74
C GLN A 94 -8.80 -6.19 3.44
N THR A 95 -9.47 -6.33 2.29
CA THR A 95 -8.83 -6.17 0.98
C THR A 95 -8.27 -4.76 0.80
N LEU A 96 -9.00 -3.72 1.21
CA LEU A 96 -8.53 -2.33 1.17
C LEU A 96 -7.29 -2.13 2.06
N ALA A 97 -7.35 -2.56 3.31
CA ALA A 97 -6.27 -2.41 4.28
C ALA A 97 -5.01 -3.18 3.81
N LEU A 98 -5.17 -4.45 3.40
CA LEU A 98 -4.08 -5.27 2.87
C LEU A 98 -3.39 -4.58 1.68
N ARG A 99 -4.16 -4.01 0.75
CA ARG A 99 -3.61 -3.30 -0.40
C ARG A 99 -2.80 -2.07 0.00
N LEU A 100 -3.32 -1.23 0.91
CA LEU A 100 -2.65 0.00 1.33
C LEU A 100 -1.38 -0.28 2.14
N TRP A 101 -1.44 -1.21 3.08
CA TRP A 101 -0.25 -1.64 3.83
C TRP A 101 0.79 -2.29 2.93
N TYR A 102 0.38 -3.11 1.95
CA TYR A 102 1.31 -3.70 0.98
C TYR A 102 1.97 -2.64 0.10
N GLN A 103 1.22 -1.66 -0.40
CA GLN A 103 1.78 -0.53 -1.15
C GLN A 103 2.79 0.26 -0.30
N ARG A 104 2.47 0.51 0.98
CA ARG A 104 3.40 1.16 1.92
C ARG A 104 4.67 0.34 2.10
N ALA A 105 4.56 -0.98 2.26
CA ALA A 105 5.71 -1.87 2.37
C ALA A 105 6.59 -1.82 1.10
N LEU A 106 6.01 -1.93 -0.10
CA LEU A 106 6.75 -1.84 -1.36
C LEU A 106 7.47 -0.50 -1.55
N THR A 107 6.78 0.59 -1.21
CA THR A 107 7.35 1.94 -1.29
C THR A 107 8.48 2.11 -0.29
N ALA A 108 8.30 1.63 0.94
CA ALA A 108 9.32 1.66 1.98
C ALA A 108 10.56 0.84 1.57
N MET A 109 10.39 -0.39 1.07
CA MET A 109 11.50 -1.22 0.58
C MET A 109 12.25 -0.57 -0.58
N SER A 110 11.52 0.05 -1.51
CA SER A 110 12.12 0.72 -2.68
C SER A 110 12.97 1.93 -2.28
N ASN A 111 12.64 2.56 -1.15
CA ASN A 111 13.43 3.64 -0.53
C ASN A 111 14.33 3.13 0.61
N GLU A 112 14.47 1.81 0.77
CA GLU A 112 15.30 1.16 1.79
C GLU A 112 14.92 1.47 3.25
N HIS A 113 13.67 1.86 3.50
CA HIS A 113 13.12 2.07 4.84
C HIS A 113 12.64 0.74 5.44
N TRP A 114 13.59 -0.08 5.88
CA TRP A 114 13.33 -1.47 6.33
C TRP A 114 12.56 -1.59 7.65
N ILE A 115 12.67 -0.61 8.55
CA ILE A 115 11.86 -0.57 9.78
C ILE A 115 10.38 -0.39 9.43
N THR A 116 10.06 0.60 8.59
CA THR A 116 8.69 0.84 8.10
C THR A 116 8.15 -0.36 7.32
N THR A 117 9.03 -1.03 6.57
CA THR A 117 8.70 -2.27 5.88
C THR A 117 8.29 -3.37 6.85
N GLN A 118 9.06 -3.57 7.93
CA GLN A 118 8.72 -4.55 8.97
C GLN A 118 7.36 -4.23 9.59
N THR A 119 7.14 -2.99 10.03
CA THR A 119 5.86 -2.57 10.62
C THR A 119 4.68 -2.81 9.67
N ALA A 120 4.82 -2.46 8.39
CA ALA A 120 3.78 -2.70 7.41
C ALA A 120 3.55 -4.20 7.17
N THR A 121 4.61 -5.00 7.17
CA THR A 121 4.53 -6.46 7.03
C THR A 121 3.82 -7.11 8.20
N ASP A 122 4.11 -6.67 9.43
CA ASP A 122 3.45 -7.18 10.64
C ASP A 122 1.94 -6.92 10.57
N LYS A 123 1.53 -5.75 10.08
CA LYS A 123 0.11 -5.41 9.83
C LYS A 123 -0.53 -6.29 8.76
N ILE A 124 0.17 -6.56 7.67
CA ILE A 124 -0.31 -7.47 6.61
C ILE A 124 -0.45 -8.88 7.18
N SER A 125 0.53 -9.36 7.94
CA SER A 125 0.52 -10.69 8.55
C SER A 125 -0.57 -10.86 9.60
N SER A 126 -0.85 -9.84 10.41
CA SER A 126 -1.96 -9.91 11.39
C SER A 126 -3.33 -10.03 10.71
N MET A 127 -3.47 -9.53 9.48
CA MET A 127 -4.71 -9.64 8.70
C MET A 127 -4.76 -10.90 7.83
N ALA A 128 -3.66 -11.27 7.18
CA ALA A 128 -3.62 -12.35 6.21
C ALA A 128 -2.21 -12.93 6.04
N ASN A 129 -1.67 -13.57 7.08
CA ASN A 129 -0.31 -14.15 7.08
C ASN A 129 -0.03 -15.10 5.92
N GLU A 130 -1.03 -15.87 5.48
CA GLU A 130 -0.87 -16.83 4.40
C GLU A 130 -1.00 -16.23 3.00
N SER A 131 -1.33 -14.93 2.91
CA SER A 131 -1.47 -14.23 1.63
C SER A 131 -0.14 -14.16 0.87
N ARG A 132 -0.24 -14.04 -0.46
CA ARG A 132 0.94 -13.84 -1.31
C ARG A 132 1.66 -12.53 -0.96
N GLN A 133 0.92 -11.48 -0.59
CA GLN A 133 1.49 -10.19 -0.16
C GLN A 133 2.30 -10.33 1.13
N ALA A 134 1.76 -11.02 2.15
CA ALA A 134 2.49 -11.27 3.40
C ALA A 134 3.78 -12.04 3.14
N LYS A 135 3.68 -13.17 2.44
CA LYS A 135 4.83 -14.03 2.10
C LYS A 135 5.87 -13.28 1.27
N PHE A 136 5.43 -12.45 0.30
CA PHE A 136 6.34 -11.62 -0.47
C PHE A 136 7.16 -10.71 0.45
N CYS A 137 6.50 -9.99 1.36
CA CYS A 137 7.19 -9.07 2.26
C CYS A 137 8.12 -9.77 3.24
N GLN A 138 7.69 -10.93 3.77
CA GLN A 138 8.51 -11.76 4.65
C GLN A 138 9.79 -12.23 3.97
N HIS A 139 9.70 -12.76 2.74
CA HIS A 139 10.86 -13.15 1.95
C HIS A 139 11.78 -11.96 1.64
N MET A 140 11.23 -10.79 1.31
CA MET A 140 12.05 -9.58 1.13
C MET A 140 12.81 -9.18 2.40
N LEU A 141 12.17 -9.23 3.57
CA LEU A 141 12.79 -8.93 4.87
C LEU A 141 13.83 -9.98 5.29
N ALA A 142 13.54 -11.26 5.08
CA ALA A 142 14.47 -12.36 5.34
C ALA A 142 15.72 -12.23 4.46
N GLY A 143 15.53 -12.00 3.16
CA GLY A 143 16.60 -11.76 2.21
C GLY A 143 17.46 -10.55 2.60
N LYS A 144 16.83 -9.43 3.00
CA LYS A 144 17.57 -8.25 3.49
C LYS A 144 18.39 -8.55 4.74
N THR A 145 17.81 -9.26 5.70
CA THR A 145 18.49 -9.65 6.94
C THR A 145 19.72 -10.49 6.66
N LEU A 146 19.61 -11.46 5.74
CA LEU A 146 20.72 -12.30 5.31
C LEU A 146 21.77 -11.50 4.52
N TYR A 147 21.34 -10.60 3.65
CA TYR A 147 22.20 -9.67 2.93
C TYR A 147 23.06 -8.83 3.89
N ASP A 148 22.47 -8.33 4.98
CA ASP A 148 23.18 -7.52 5.97
C ASP A 148 24.24 -8.32 6.73
N LYS A 149 23.94 -9.56 7.11
CA LYS A 149 24.90 -10.47 7.76
C LYS A 149 26.10 -10.77 6.86
N GLY A 150 25.86 -10.98 5.57
CA GLY A 150 26.88 -10.82 4.53
C GLY A 150 27.94 -11.92 4.35
N SER A 151 27.91 -13.04 5.10
CA SER A 151 28.78 -14.18 4.76
C SER A 151 28.38 -14.79 3.42
N THR A 152 29.31 -15.44 2.71
CA THR A 152 29.04 -16.04 1.38
C THR A 152 27.81 -16.96 1.39
N LYS A 153 27.69 -17.82 2.41
CA LYS A 153 26.50 -18.67 2.56
C LYS A 153 25.23 -17.82 2.71
N GLN A 154 25.24 -16.83 3.59
CA GLN A 154 24.07 -15.97 3.82
C GLN A 154 23.71 -15.13 2.60
N LEU A 155 24.69 -14.70 1.79
CA LEU A 155 24.42 -13.99 0.54
C LEU A 155 23.76 -14.92 -0.49
N TRP A 156 24.13 -16.20 -0.55
CA TRP A 156 23.41 -17.19 -1.35
C TRP A 156 22.00 -17.45 -0.82
N ASP A 157 21.84 -17.61 0.50
CA ASP A 157 20.53 -17.76 1.14
C ASP A 157 19.64 -16.52 0.85
N ALA A 158 20.21 -15.31 0.91
CA ALA A 158 19.51 -14.07 0.59
C ALA A 158 19.02 -14.02 -0.86
N ILE A 159 19.84 -14.47 -1.83
CA ILE A 159 19.42 -14.60 -3.23
C ILE A 159 18.23 -15.57 -3.35
N GLY A 160 18.23 -16.67 -2.58
CA GLY A 160 17.11 -17.61 -2.52
C GLY A 160 15.83 -16.96 -2.00
N GLU A 161 15.91 -16.21 -0.90
CA GLU A 161 14.77 -15.47 -0.33
C GLU A 161 14.20 -14.44 -1.32
N PHE A 162 15.07 -13.64 -1.96
CA PHE A 162 14.62 -12.70 -2.99
C PHE A 162 14.01 -13.42 -4.20
N GLY A 163 14.54 -14.59 -4.59
CA GLY A 163 13.95 -15.43 -5.63
C GLY A 163 12.54 -15.91 -5.29
N SER A 164 12.32 -16.33 -4.04
CA SER A 164 10.97 -16.68 -3.53
C SER A 164 10.01 -15.49 -3.58
N ALA A 165 10.46 -14.29 -3.19
CA ALA A 165 9.67 -13.08 -3.35
C ALA A 165 9.33 -12.79 -4.83
N ALA A 166 10.28 -12.95 -5.74
CA ALA A 166 10.05 -12.75 -7.17
C ALA A 166 9.00 -13.72 -7.75
N ASN A 167 8.94 -14.96 -7.24
CA ASN A 167 7.92 -15.94 -7.63
C ASN A 167 6.52 -15.58 -7.12
N LEU A 168 6.42 -14.92 -5.96
CA LEU A 168 5.14 -14.49 -5.38
C LEU A 168 4.57 -13.25 -6.08
N ASN A 169 5.43 -12.35 -6.54
CA ASN A 169 5.06 -11.19 -7.35
C ASN A 169 5.96 -11.09 -8.60
N THR A 170 5.56 -11.81 -9.65
CA THR A 170 6.32 -11.95 -10.90
C THR A 170 6.46 -10.66 -11.71
N LYS A 171 5.71 -9.61 -11.35
CA LYS A 171 5.76 -8.30 -11.99
C LYS A 171 6.67 -7.32 -11.26
N SER A 172 7.14 -7.64 -10.06
CA SER A 172 8.02 -6.73 -9.31
C SER A 172 9.48 -6.91 -9.72
N GLY A 173 10.13 -5.80 -10.05
CA GLY A 173 11.57 -5.70 -10.27
C GLY A 173 12.36 -5.58 -8.96
N LEU A 174 11.71 -5.23 -7.85
CA LEU A 174 12.36 -5.00 -6.56
C LEU A 174 13.17 -6.21 -6.04
N PRO A 175 12.70 -7.48 -6.11
CA PRO A 175 13.52 -8.61 -5.68
C PRO A 175 14.79 -8.77 -6.54
N TYR A 176 14.69 -8.51 -7.84
CA TYR A 176 15.83 -8.59 -8.77
C TYR A 176 16.88 -7.51 -8.50
N LEU A 177 16.47 -6.29 -8.10
CA LEU A 177 17.41 -5.27 -7.62
C LEU A 177 18.25 -5.82 -6.47
N TRP A 178 17.59 -6.41 -5.48
CA TRP A 178 18.26 -6.94 -4.30
C TRP A 178 19.10 -8.17 -4.61
N MET A 179 18.68 -9.03 -5.55
CA MET A 179 19.52 -10.11 -6.07
C MET A 179 20.79 -9.56 -6.74
N GLY A 180 20.69 -8.51 -7.56
CA GLY A 180 21.85 -7.87 -8.20
C GLY A 180 22.86 -7.34 -7.17
N ARG A 181 22.37 -6.60 -6.18
CA ARG A 181 23.17 -6.12 -5.04
C ARG A 181 23.84 -7.27 -4.29
N THR A 182 23.09 -8.32 -4.01
CA THR A 182 23.57 -9.48 -3.26
C THR A 182 24.64 -10.26 -4.02
N ARG A 183 24.42 -10.51 -5.32
CA ARG A 183 25.41 -11.16 -6.20
C ARG A 183 26.70 -10.38 -6.26
N TYR A 184 26.63 -9.07 -6.47
CA TYR A 184 27.82 -8.22 -6.53
C TYR A 184 28.55 -8.14 -5.18
N LYS A 185 27.81 -8.13 -4.06
CA LYS A 185 28.41 -8.19 -2.72
C LYS A 185 29.11 -9.54 -2.48
N ASN A 186 28.55 -10.63 -3.00
CA ASN A 186 29.06 -11.98 -2.80
C ASN A 186 30.31 -12.27 -3.63
N ASP A 187 30.32 -11.84 -4.89
CA ASP A 187 31.42 -12.04 -5.81
C ASP A 187 31.63 -10.79 -6.68
N ARG A 188 32.68 -10.03 -6.35
CA ARG A 188 33.05 -8.79 -7.04
C ARG A 188 33.81 -9.01 -8.35
N THR A 189 33.81 -10.23 -8.87
CA THR A 189 34.38 -10.58 -10.18
C THR A 189 33.32 -11.10 -11.15
N ASN A 190 32.23 -11.66 -10.63
CA ASN A 190 31.09 -12.11 -11.42
C ASN A 190 30.11 -10.96 -11.76
N TYR A 191 30.62 -9.98 -12.49
CA TYR A 191 29.87 -8.79 -12.88
C TYR A 191 28.61 -9.11 -13.69
N ASP A 192 28.69 -10.09 -14.59
CA ASP A 192 27.59 -10.42 -15.51
C ASP A 192 26.38 -10.99 -14.78
N ALA A 193 26.60 -11.81 -13.75
CA ALA A 193 25.49 -12.33 -12.96
C ALA A 193 24.76 -11.20 -12.22
N ALA A 194 25.47 -10.23 -11.64
CA ALA A 194 24.84 -9.08 -10.98
C ALA A 194 24.10 -8.18 -11.98
N LEU A 195 24.75 -7.82 -13.09
CA LEU A 195 24.17 -6.96 -14.14
C LEU A 195 22.89 -7.53 -14.73
N LYS A 196 22.83 -8.85 -14.93
CA LYS A 196 21.62 -9.53 -15.40
C LYS A 196 20.41 -9.31 -14.47
N GLU A 197 20.62 -9.32 -13.15
CA GLU A 197 19.53 -9.08 -12.21
C GLU A 197 19.09 -7.60 -12.21
N TYR A 198 20.05 -6.66 -12.31
CA TYR A 198 19.72 -5.24 -12.46
C TYR A 198 18.94 -4.95 -13.74
N ASP A 199 19.36 -5.54 -14.87
CA ASP A 199 18.66 -5.41 -16.15
C ASP A 199 17.24 -5.98 -16.03
N ARG A 200 17.08 -7.11 -15.33
CA ARG A 200 15.76 -7.68 -15.06
C ARG A 200 14.88 -6.75 -14.21
N ALA A 201 15.44 -6.18 -13.14
CA ALA A 201 14.73 -5.23 -12.28
C ALA A 201 14.21 -4.02 -13.08
N LEU A 202 15.10 -3.42 -13.89
CA LEU A 202 14.79 -2.26 -14.73
C LEU A 202 13.82 -2.61 -15.88
N SER A 203 13.85 -3.84 -16.39
CA SER A 203 12.90 -4.28 -17.43
C SER A 203 11.47 -4.44 -16.90
N LEU A 204 11.32 -4.87 -15.64
CA LEU A 204 10.02 -5.10 -15.01
C LEU A 204 9.40 -3.80 -14.52
N GLU A 205 10.19 -2.95 -13.86
CA GLU A 205 9.71 -1.70 -13.27
C GLU A 205 10.67 -0.53 -13.59
N PRO A 206 10.73 -0.05 -14.84
CA PRO A 206 11.69 0.98 -15.27
C PRO A 206 11.50 2.33 -14.58
N ASN A 207 10.31 2.59 -14.02
CA ASN A 207 9.93 3.85 -13.37
C ASN A 207 9.69 3.70 -11.86
N ALA A 208 10.04 2.56 -11.26
CA ALA A 208 9.90 2.40 -9.82
C ALA A 208 10.86 3.33 -9.04
N PRO A 209 10.57 3.66 -7.77
CA PRO A 209 11.44 4.54 -6.97
C PRO A 209 12.90 4.05 -6.91
N PHE A 210 13.12 2.73 -6.93
CA PHE A 210 14.44 2.13 -6.90
C PHE A 210 15.20 2.18 -8.24
N ALA A 211 14.52 2.46 -9.37
CA ALA A 211 15.08 2.31 -10.71
C ALA A 211 16.31 3.21 -10.94
N LYS A 212 16.30 4.42 -10.38
CA LYS A 212 17.46 5.32 -10.44
C LYS A 212 18.69 4.72 -9.76
N ALA A 213 18.51 4.14 -8.56
CA ALA A 213 19.60 3.48 -7.84
C ALA A 213 20.10 2.25 -8.60
N ALA A 214 19.19 1.42 -9.11
CA ALA A 214 19.51 0.25 -9.93
C ALA A 214 20.39 0.60 -11.13
N LYS A 215 20.03 1.67 -11.86
CA LYS A 215 20.80 2.14 -13.02
C LYS A 215 22.20 2.61 -12.62
N VAL A 216 22.31 3.42 -11.58
CA VAL A 216 23.60 3.93 -11.08
C VAL A 216 24.51 2.78 -10.65
N GLU A 217 23.98 1.81 -9.91
CA GLU A 217 24.73 0.64 -9.46
C GLU A 217 25.19 -0.23 -10.63
N ALA A 218 24.30 -0.50 -11.60
CA ALA A 218 24.64 -1.25 -12.79
C ALA A 218 25.73 -0.55 -13.63
N ASP A 219 25.64 0.77 -13.81
CA ASP A 219 26.63 1.54 -14.56
C ASP A 219 27.99 1.56 -13.85
N ASN A 220 28.00 1.63 -12.52
CA ASN A 220 29.23 1.49 -11.72
C ASN A 220 29.87 0.11 -11.91
N ILE A 221 29.08 -0.96 -11.87
CA ILE A 221 29.58 -2.33 -12.09
C ILE A 221 30.16 -2.47 -13.51
N LYS A 222 29.49 -1.94 -14.54
CA LYS A 222 30.00 -1.93 -15.93
C LYS A 222 31.34 -1.20 -16.03
N ALA A 223 31.48 -0.06 -15.36
CA ALA A 223 32.73 0.70 -15.34
C ALA A 223 33.87 -0.08 -14.65
N VAL A 224 33.59 -0.76 -13.54
CA VAL A 224 34.56 -1.62 -12.85
C VAL A 224 34.96 -2.80 -13.75
N LYS A 225 34.00 -3.48 -14.36
CA LYS A 225 34.25 -4.58 -15.31
C LYS A 225 35.19 -4.15 -16.43
N LEU A 226 34.94 -2.98 -17.03
CA LEU A 226 35.77 -2.44 -18.12
C LEU A 226 37.20 -2.15 -17.66
N LYS A 227 37.38 -1.56 -16.46
CA LYS A 227 38.70 -1.30 -15.89
C LYS A 227 39.46 -2.60 -15.63
N MET A 228 38.83 -3.60 -15.04
CA MET A 228 39.46 -4.90 -14.77
C MET A 228 39.85 -5.60 -16.07
N LYS A 229 39.00 -5.57 -17.10
CA LYS A 229 39.34 -6.13 -18.42
C LYS A 229 40.59 -5.46 -19.02
N LYS A 230 40.72 -4.13 -18.92
CA LYS A 230 41.90 -3.41 -19.41
C LYS A 230 43.17 -3.73 -18.63
N PHE A 231 43.04 -3.96 -17.33
CA PHE A 231 44.20 -4.24 -16.47
C PHE A 231 44.72 -5.68 -16.63
N TRP A 232 43.82 -6.66 -16.72
CA TRP A 232 44.16 -8.09 -16.76
C TRP A 232 44.15 -8.72 -18.16
N GLY A 233 43.66 -8.01 -19.17
CA GLY A 233 43.39 -8.54 -20.50
C GLY A 233 44.38 -8.11 -21.59
N ASN A 234 45.68 -8.16 -21.30
CA ASN A 234 46.71 -8.22 -22.34
C ASN A 234 46.86 -9.66 -22.83
#